data_AF-A0ABD1QM46-F1
#
_entry.id   AF-A0ABD1QM46-F1
#
_cell.length_a   1.000
_cell.length_b   1.000
_cell.length_c   1.000
_cell.angle_alpha   90.00
_cell.angle_beta   90.00
_cell.angle_gamma   90.00
#
_symmetry.space_group_name_H-M   'P 1'
#
loop_
_entity.id
_entity.type
_entity.pdbx_description
1 polymer ?
#
loop_
_entity_poly.entity_id
_entity_poly.type
_entity_poly.pdbx_seq_one_letter_code
_entity_poly.pdbx_strand_id
1 'polypeptide(L)'
;MLPTSSSTKGRSGSYARPNSFLPQYLRRIVKWQQMDIEYTFWQMLHLCTSPKVVYQHTKYHKQTKNQWARDDPAFVVICSLLLAVSTIAYCAAYDHSAGHAVFVVISVLLFHFLITGAILATFCWFFTNNYLREEAPNSHVVEQRVEWLYAFDVHCNSFFPMFVLFYVVHYFLSPLLVAHGFVPELLSNLLFMVAVSYYHYLNFLGYDVLPFLERTTLFLYPIGAVIVLSPILILSGFNPSRYFMNVYFSRLL
;
A
#
# COMPACT_ATOMS: atom_id res chain seq x y z
N MET A 1 -16.51 30.81 -64.84
CA MET A 1 -15.16 30.27 -65.13
C MET A 1 -14.25 30.63 -63.96
N LEU A 2 -13.67 29.61 -63.30
CA LEU A 2 -12.55 29.56 -62.33
C LEU A 2 -12.63 30.38 -61.01
N PRO A 3 -11.93 30.00 -59.91
CA PRO A 3 -11.09 28.80 -59.71
C PRO A 3 -11.36 27.99 -58.40
N THR A 4 -11.01 26.71 -58.46
CA THR A 4 -10.74 25.81 -57.32
C THR A 4 -9.34 26.07 -56.75
N SER A 5 -9.21 26.21 -55.43
CA SER A 5 -7.93 26.08 -54.72
C SER A 5 -7.98 24.94 -53.70
N SER A 6 -7.04 24.03 -53.86
CA SER A 6 -6.71 22.90 -52.99
C SER A 6 -6.30 23.39 -51.61
N SER A 7 -7.00 22.93 -50.56
CA SER A 7 -6.52 23.07 -49.17
C SER A 7 -6.11 21.72 -48.62
N THR A 8 -4.81 21.65 -48.37
CA THR A 8 -4.01 20.62 -47.72
C THR A 8 -4.64 20.19 -46.40
N LYS A 9 -5.15 18.95 -46.32
CA LYS A 9 -5.45 18.32 -45.02
C LYS A 9 -4.13 17.94 -44.34
N GLY A 10 -3.54 18.90 -43.64
CA GLY A 10 -2.53 18.62 -42.63
C GLY A 10 -3.13 17.72 -41.56
N ARG A 11 -2.63 16.48 -41.48
CA ARG A 11 -2.77 15.64 -40.29
C ARG A 11 -1.95 16.29 -39.18
N SER A 12 -2.55 17.22 -38.44
CA SER A 12 -2.07 17.58 -37.11
C SER A 12 -2.38 16.42 -36.17
N GLY A 13 -1.47 15.46 -36.12
CA GLY A 13 -1.42 14.53 -34.99
C GLY A 13 -1.22 15.36 -33.73
N SER A 14 -2.25 15.46 -32.90
CA SER A 14 -2.12 15.94 -31.53
C SER A 14 -1.17 14.99 -30.81
N TYR A 15 0.11 15.32 -30.80
CA TYR A 15 1.06 14.79 -29.85
C TYR A 15 0.57 15.22 -28.47
N ALA A 16 -0.25 14.37 -27.84
CA ALA A 16 -0.53 14.45 -26.43
C ALA A 16 0.83 14.39 -25.74
N ARG A 17 1.30 15.54 -25.22
CA ARG A 17 2.50 15.57 -24.38
C ARG A 17 2.26 14.56 -23.26
N PRO A 18 3.15 13.56 -23.06
CA PRO A 18 3.02 12.70 -21.91
C PRO A 18 3.21 13.61 -20.70
N ASN A 19 2.13 13.84 -19.97
CA ASN A 19 2.18 14.60 -18.73
C ASN A 19 2.93 13.70 -17.74
N SER A 20 4.25 13.89 -17.65
CA SER A 20 5.11 13.02 -16.87
C SER A 20 4.94 13.39 -15.39
N PHE A 21 3.85 12.89 -14.79
CA PHE A 21 3.52 13.06 -13.38
C PHE A 21 4.60 12.48 -12.44
N LEU A 22 5.24 11.38 -12.85
CA LEU A 22 6.27 10.71 -12.05
C LEU A 22 7.51 11.60 -11.76
N PRO A 23 8.14 12.25 -12.76
CA PRO A 23 9.21 13.22 -12.50
C PRO A 23 8.83 14.35 -11.54
N GLN A 24 7.58 14.83 -11.59
CA GLN A 24 7.10 15.89 -10.70
C GLN A 24 6.91 15.37 -9.27
N TYR A 25 6.37 14.17 -9.11
CA TYR A 25 6.22 13.48 -7.83
C TYR A 25 7.59 13.24 -7.16
N LEU A 26 8.57 12.72 -7.91
CA LEU A 26 9.93 12.49 -7.42
C LEU A 26 10.65 13.80 -7.05
N ARG A 27 10.44 14.88 -7.82
CA ARG A 27 11.00 16.20 -7.50
C ARG A 27 10.46 16.75 -6.18
N ARG A 28 9.20 16.45 -5.83
CA ARG A 28 8.58 16.87 -4.57
C ARG A 28 9.13 16.13 -3.35
N ILE A 29 9.64 14.89 -3.50
CA ILE A 29 10.28 14.14 -2.39
C ILE A 29 11.46 14.93 -1.80
N VAL A 30 12.21 15.65 -2.64
CA VAL A 30 13.38 16.43 -2.20
C VAL A 30 13.00 17.73 -1.48
N LYS A 31 11.77 18.21 -1.66
CA LYS A 31 11.29 19.50 -1.12
C LYS A 31 10.41 19.30 0.11
N TRP A 32 11.03 19.03 1.25
CA TRP A 32 10.37 18.80 2.54
C TRP A 32 9.35 19.88 2.95
N GLN A 33 9.61 21.16 2.67
CA GLN A 33 8.69 22.26 3.01
C GLN A 33 7.37 22.24 2.21
N GLN A 34 7.30 21.48 1.12
CA GLN A 34 6.09 21.39 0.29
C GLN A 34 5.23 20.18 0.64
N MET A 35 5.63 19.39 1.64
CA MET A 35 4.93 18.18 2.07
C MET A 35 3.92 18.51 3.18
N ASP A 36 2.69 18.00 3.04
CA ASP A 36 1.63 18.18 4.03
C ASP A 36 1.75 17.11 5.14
N ILE A 37 2.67 17.37 6.07
CA ILE A 37 3.03 16.42 7.14
C ILE A 37 1.85 16.22 8.11
N GLU A 38 1.15 17.30 8.47
CA GLU A 38 0.03 17.25 9.42
C GLU A 38 -1.12 16.41 8.88
N TYR A 39 -1.52 16.67 7.63
CA TYR A 39 -2.54 15.87 6.96
C TYR A 39 -2.12 14.40 6.84
N THR A 40 -0.84 14.14 6.55
CA THR A 40 -0.33 12.76 6.48
C THR A 40 -0.45 12.01 7.80
N PHE A 41 -0.06 12.62 8.93
CA PHE A 41 -0.21 11.99 10.24
C PHE A 41 -1.69 11.79 10.60
N TRP A 42 -2.53 12.76 10.27
CA TRP A 42 -3.98 12.63 10.44
C TRP A 42 -4.54 11.44 9.65
N GLN A 43 -4.12 11.26 8.39
CA GLN A 43 -4.49 10.11 7.57
C GLN A 43 -4.00 8.80 8.18
N MET A 44 -2.73 8.74 8.58
CA MET A 44 -2.13 7.56 9.20
C MET A 44 -2.87 7.13 10.47
N LEU A 45 -3.23 8.09 11.34
CA LEU A 45 -4.02 7.82 12.55
C LEU A 45 -5.40 7.26 12.20
N HIS A 46 -6.11 7.90 11.27
CA HIS A 46 -7.45 7.45 10.87
C HIS A 46 -7.43 6.14 10.10
N LEU A 47 -6.35 5.79 9.38
CA LEU A 47 -6.21 4.46 8.79
C LEU A 47 -6.18 3.36 9.85
N CYS A 48 -5.63 3.64 11.04
CA CYS A 48 -5.62 2.71 12.16
C CYS A 48 -6.95 2.66 12.93
N THR A 49 -7.66 3.78 13.06
CA THR A 49 -8.86 3.86 13.94
C THR A 49 -10.18 3.90 13.18
N SER A 50 -10.26 4.59 12.06
CA SER A 50 -11.50 4.89 11.32
C SER A 50 -11.23 5.13 9.83
N PRO A 51 -10.83 4.08 9.07
CA PRO A 51 -10.30 4.25 7.72
C PRO A 51 -11.33 4.77 6.72
N LYS A 52 -12.64 4.58 6.98
CA LYS A 52 -13.73 5.13 6.15
C LYS A 52 -13.65 6.65 6.01
N VAL A 53 -13.16 7.35 7.05
CA VAL A 53 -13.00 8.80 7.03
C VAL A 53 -11.95 9.24 6.01
N VAL A 54 -10.84 8.50 5.90
CA VAL A 54 -9.75 8.79 4.95
C VAL A 54 -10.24 8.63 3.51
N TYR A 55 -11.00 7.57 3.23
CA TYR A 55 -11.54 7.33 1.90
C TYR A 55 -12.70 8.28 1.54
N GLN A 56 -13.46 8.79 2.52
CA GLN A 56 -14.36 9.93 2.26
C GLN A 56 -13.57 11.17 1.80
N HIS A 57 -12.42 11.45 2.41
CA HIS A 57 -11.56 12.54 1.97
C HIS A 57 -10.99 12.32 0.56
N THR A 58 -10.71 11.08 0.16
CA THR A 58 -10.37 10.74 -1.23
C THR A 58 -11.50 11.11 -2.21
N LYS A 59 -12.77 10.88 -1.85
CA LYS A 59 -13.91 11.33 -2.68
C LYS A 59 -13.97 12.85 -2.82
N TYR A 60 -13.77 13.59 -1.73
CA TYR A 60 -13.73 15.06 -1.75
C TYR A 60 -12.52 15.59 -2.56
N HIS A 61 -11.36 14.93 -2.47
CA HIS A 61 -10.19 15.26 -3.29
C HIS A 61 -10.49 15.11 -4.78
N LYS A 62 -11.18 14.02 -5.17
CA LYS A 62 -11.60 13.83 -6.56
C LYS A 62 -12.51 14.95 -7.05
N GLN A 63 -13.44 15.45 -6.23
CA GLN A 63 -14.34 16.55 -6.61
C GLN A 63 -13.59 17.87 -6.83
N THR A 64 -12.53 18.13 -6.06
CA THR A 64 -11.80 19.41 -6.10
C THR A 64 -10.65 19.42 -7.11
N LYS A 65 -9.94 18.30 -7.29
CA LYS A 65 -8.78 18.20 -8.20
C LYS A 65 -9.01 17.33 -9.43
N ASN A 66 -10.15 16.65 -9.51
CA ASN A 66 -10.48 15.74 -10.61
C ASN A 66 -9.45 14.62 -10.86
N GLN A 67 -8.73 14.18 -9.83
CA GLN A 67 -7.82 13.02 -9.87
C GLN A 67 -7.98 12.17 -8.61
N TRP A 68 -7.61 10.90 -8.69
CA TRP A 68 -7.73 9.97 -7.56
C TRP A 68 -6.44 9.84 -6.76
N ALA A 69 -5.29 9.83 -7.43
CA ALA A 69 -3.99 9.70 -6.78
C ALA A 69 -3.61 10.95 -5.96
N ARG A 70 -2.83 10.75 -4.90
CA ARG A 70 -2.23 11.85 -4.14
C ARG A 70 -1.13 12.54 -4.96
N ASP A 71 -1.06 13.84 -4.79
CA ASP A 71 -0.06 14.73 -5.41
C ASP A 71 1.24 14.83 -4.61
N ASP A 72 1.15 14.52 -3.31
CA ASP A 72 2.17 14.75 -2.31
C ASP A 72 2.84 13.42 -1.91
N PRO A 73 4.18 13.38 -1.86
CA PRO A 73 4.90 12.17 -1.48
C PRO A 73 4.99 11.96 0.04
N ALA A 74 4.30 12.79 0.83
CA ALA A 74 4.46 12.88 2.28
C ALA A 74 4.20 11.54 2.98
N PHE A 75 3.15 10.84 2.58
CA PHE A 75 2.80 9.53 3.11
C PHE A 75 3.93 8.50 2.94
N VAL A 76 4.48 8.37 1.74
CA VAL A 76 5.52 7.39 1.43
C VAL A 76 6.80 7.68 2.20
N VAL A 77 7.18 8.96 2.28
CA VAL A 77 8.40 9.40 2.97
C VAL A 77 8.28 9.18 4.48
N ILE A 78 7.17 9.59 5.09
CA ILE A 78 6.94 9.40 6.54
C ILE A 78 6.83 7.91 6.87
N CYS A 79 6.12 7.12 6.06
CA CYS A 79 6.02 5.68 6.26
C CYS A 79 7.40 5.00 6.15
N SER A 80 8.24 5.41 5.19
CA SER A 80 9.61 4.90 5.05
C SER A 80 10.48 5.27 6.25
N LEU A 81 10.37 6.51 6.75
CA LEU A 81 11.09 6.95 7.94
C LEU A 81 10.70 6.13 9.18
N LEU A 82 9.39 5.93 9.40
CA LEU A 82 8.89 5.14 10.53
C LEU A 82 9.31 3.66 10.43
N LEU A 83 9.27 3.10 9.22
CA LEU A 83 9.74 1.73 8.95
C LEU A 83 11.24 1.59 9.22
N ALA A 84 12.05 2.56 8.79
CA ALA A 84 13.48 2.60 9.06
C ALA A 84 13.76 2.67 10.57
N VAL A 85 13.10 3.58 11.30
CA VAL A 85 13.25 3.72 12.76
C VAL A 85 12.88 2.43 13.47
N SER A 86 11.75 1.81 13.11
CA SER A 86 11.33 0.54 13.73
C SER A 86 12.32 -0.58 13.43
N THR A 87 12.83 -0.67 12.19
CA THR A 87 13.80 -1.69 11.81
C THR A 87 15.14 -1.50 12.55
N ILE A 88 15.61 -0.25 12.70
CA ILE A 88 16.78 0.07 13.51
C ILE A 88 16.57 -0.36 14.97
N ALA A 89 15.38 -0.18 15.53
CA ALA A 89 15.06 -0.63 16.88
C ALA A 89 15.15 -2.16 17.01
N TYR A 90 14.66 -2.92 16.02
CA TYR A 90 14.87 -4.38 15.99
C TYR A 90 16.35 -4.75 15.92
N CYS A 91 17.12 -4.10 15.05
CA CYS A 91 18.56 -4.37 14.95
C CYS A 91 19.26 -4.04 16.28
N ALA A 92 18.91 -2.95 16.94
CA ALA A 92 19.48 -2.60 18.25
C ALA A 92 19.14 -3.61 19.35
N ALA A 93 17.98 -4.26 19.28
CA ALA A 93 17.54 -5.25 20.26
C ALA A 93 18.06 -6.68 19.98
N TYR A 94 18.16 -7.07 18.70
CA TYR A 94 18.34 -8.47 18.30
C TYR A 94 19.57 -8.73 17.44
N ASP A 95 20.20 -7.72 16.86
CA ASP A 95 21.39 -7.86 16.02
C ASP A 95 22.67 -7.55 16.81
N HIS A 96 23.79 -8.06 16.31
CA HIS A 96 25.12 -7.88 16.88
C HIS A 96 26.07 -7.08 15.97
N SER A 97 25.70 -6.85 14.70
CA SER A 97 26.54 -6.17 13.71
C SER A 97 25.90 -4.91 13.13
N ALA A 98 26.58 -3.77 13.25
CA ALA A 98 26.12 -2.50 12.67
C ALA A 98 26.04 -2.55 11.14
N GLY A 99 26.93 -3.30 10.47
CA GLY A 99 26.90 -3.47 9.02
C GLY A 99 25.69 -4.29 8.56
N HIS A 100 25.36 -5.33 9.33
CA HIS A 100 24.16 -6.14 9.09
C HIS A 100 22.89 -5.32 9.32
N ALA A 101 22.86 -4.48 10.36
CA ALA A 101 21.75 -3.56 10.61
C ALA A 101 21.44 -2.63 9.43
N VAL A 102 22.47 -2.05 8.80
CA VAL A 102 22.30 -1.21 7.60
C VAL A 102 21.71 -2.01 6.44
N PHE A 103 22.22 -3.23 6.21
CA PHE A 103 21.69 -4.12 5.18
C PHE A 103 20.21 -4.46 5.43
N VAL A 104 19.83 -4.80 6.67
CA VAL A 104 18.45 -5.12 7.03
C VAL A 104 17.53 -3.92 6.82
N VAL A 105 17.92 -2.72 7.25
CA VAL A 105 17.12 -1.49 7.05
C VAL A 105 16.88 -1.23 5.55
N ILE A 106 17.94 -1.27 4.74
CA ILE A 106 17.82 -1.07 3.29
C ILE A 106 16.95 -2.17 2.66
N SER A 107 17.17 -3.42 3.05
CA SER A 107 16.41 -4.57 2.53
C SER A 107 14.92 -4.45 2.85
N VAL A 108 14.56 -4.13 4.09
CA VAL A 108 13.16 -3.95 4.51
C VAL A 108 12.51 -2.78 3.75
N LEU A 109 13.18 -1.62 3.65
CA LEU A 109 12.64 -0.47 2.91
C LEU A 109 12.41 -0.79 1.42
N LEU A 110 13.41 -1.38 0.76
CA LEU A 110 13.33 -1.66 -0.67
C LEU A 110 12.39 -2.82 -0.97
N PHE A 111 12.55 -3.96 -0.32
CA PHE A 111 11.80 -5.17 -0.67
C PHE A 111 10.42 -5.22 -0.03
N HIS A 112 10.28 -4.92 1.26
CA HIS A 112 8.98 -5.07 1.95
C HIS A 112 8.00 -3.95 1.61
N PHE A 113 8.50 -2.72 1.45
CA PHE A 113 7.65 -1.58 1.19
C PHE A 113 7.63 -1.22 -0.30
N LEU A 114 8.76 -0.83 -0.89
CA LEU A 114 8.74 -0.24 -2.23
C LEU A 114 8.50 -1.24 -3.37
N ILE A 115 9.30 -2.31 -3.45
CA ILE A 115 9.21 -3.31 -4.54
C ILE A 115 7.92 -4.11 -4.42
N THR A 116 7.64 -4.68 -3.24
CA THR A 116 6.38 -5.41 -3.00
C THR A 116 5.19 -4.49 -3.26
N GLY A 117 5.24 -3.23 -2.81
CA GLY A 117 4.20 -2.25 -3.08
C GLY A 117 4.00 -1.94 -4.55
N ALA A 118 5.08 -1.74 -5.31
CA ALA A 118 5.01 -1.50 -6.75
C ALA A 118 4.46 -2.71 -7.52
N ILE A 119 4.84 -3.93 -7.14
CA ILE A 119 4.33 -5.17 -7.72
C ILE A 119 2.83 -5.33 -7.44
N LEU A 120 2.42 -5.18 -6.17
CA LEU A 120 1.00 -5.26 -5.78
C LEU A 120 0.17 -4.16 -6.43
N ALA A 121 0.67 -2.93 -6.47
CA ALA A 121 0.00 -1.82 -7.15
C ALA A 121 -0.18 -2.10 -8.64
N THR A 122 0.85 -2.63 -9.30
CA THR A 122 0.79 -2.99 -10.73
C THR A 122 -0.22 -4.11 -10.98
N PHE A 123 -0.22 -5.14 -10.13
CA PHE A 123 -1.19 -6.23 -10.21
C PHE A 123 -2.62 -5.72 -10.00
N CYS A 124 -2.89 -4.98 -8.93
CA CYS A 124 -4.21 -4.44 -8.63
C CYS A 124 -4.68 -3.44 -9.70
N TRP A 125 -3.79 -2.57 -10.19
CA TRP A 125 -4.07 -1.64 -11.28
C TRP A 125 -4.45 -2.37 -12.57
N PHE A 126 -3.69 -3.40 -12.94
CA PHE A 126 -3.98 -4.23 -14.10
C PHE A 126 -5.31 -4.98 -13.92
N PHE A 127 -5.50 -5.61 -12.76
CA PHE A 127 -6.68 -6.41 -12.47
C PHE A 127 -7.96 -5.55 -12.46
N THR A 128 -7.94 -4.41 -11.77
CA THR A 128 -9.10 -3.52 -11.68
C THR A 128 -9.51 -2.94 -13.02
N ASN A 129 -8.55 -2.45 -13.81
CA ASN A 129 -8.86 -1.86 -15.10
C ASN A 129 -9.36 -2.91 -16.11
N ASN A 130 -8.89 -4.15 -16.05
CA ASN A 130 -9.26 -5.17 -17.04
C ASN A 130 -10.52 -5.98 -16.66
N TYR A 131 -10.80 -6.18 -15.37
CA TYR A 131 -11.84 -7.12 -14.93
C TYR A 131 -12.95 -6.52 -14.04
N LEU A 132 -12.70 -5.39 -13.38
CA LEU A 132 -13.63 -4.84 -12.38
C LEU A 132 -14.34 -3.57 -12.85
N ARG A 133 -14.07 -3.09 -14.06
CA ARG A 133 -14.66 -1.84 -14.55
C ARG A 133 -16.02 -2.08 -15.18
N GLU A 134 -16.95 -1.18 -14.89
CA GLU A 134 -18.31 -1.24 -15.45
C GLU A 134 -18.28 -1.17 -16.99
N GLU A 135 -18.93 -2.12 -17.65
CA GLU A 135 -18.85 -2.31 -19.11
C GLU A 135 -19.69 -1.31 -19.93
N ALA A 136 -20.59 -0.56 -19.28
CA ALA A 136 -21.51 0.36 -19.94
C ALA A 136 -21.60 1.72 -19.24
N PRO A 137 -20.61 2.63 -19.41
CA PRO A 137 -20.84 4.01 -19.03
C PRO A 137 -21.99 4.55 -19.91
N ASN A 138 -23.07 5.04 -19.29
CA ASN A 138 -24.07 5.84 -19.97
C ASN A 138 -23.36 6.84 -20.90
N SER A 139 -23.80 7.00 -22.15
CA SER A 139 -23.10 7.66 -23.28
C SER A 139 -22.59 9.09 -23.06
N HIS A 140 -22.83 9.67 -21.89
CA HIS A 140 -22.44 11.01 -21.47
C HIS A 140 -21.40 11.04 -20.33
N VAL A 141 -20.89 9.88 -19.88
CA VAL A 141 -19.89 9.80 -18.80
C VAL A 141 -18.50 9.55 -19.38
N VAL A 142 -17.54 10.39 -18.99
CA VAL A 142 -16.12 10.23 -19.37
C VAL A 142 -15.59 8.91 -18.80
N GLU A 143 -15.00 8.05 -19.66
CA GLU A 143 -14.34 6.82 -19.21
C GLU A 143 -13.27 7.14 -18.16
N GLN A 144 -13.47 6.64 -16.93
CA GLN A 144 -12.49 6.72 -15.87
C GLN A 144 -11.71 5.40 -15.78
N ARG A 145 -10.43 5.51 -15.43
CA ARG A 145 -9.52 4.39 -15.23
C ARG A 145 -8.87 4.53 -13.87
N VAL A 146 -8.52 3.40 -13.26
CA VAL A 146 -7.71 3.41 -12.04
C VAL A 146 -6.32 3.91 -12.41
N GLU A 147 -5.90 4.98 -11.74
CA GLU A 147 -4.56 5.54 -11.88
C GLU A 147 -3.55 4.61 -11.16
N TRP A 148 -2.39 4.33 -11.76
CA TRP A 148 -1.39 3.45 -11.13
C TRP A 148 -0.92 4.01 -9.78
N LEU A 149 -0.73 5.33 -9.71
CA LEU A 149 -0.32 6.01 -8.49
C LEU A 149 -1.38 5.89 -7.38
N TYR A 150 -2.66 5.86 -7.75
CA TYR A 150 -3.75 5.58 -6.82
C TYR A 150 -3.69 4.14 -6.29
N ALA A 151 -3.43 3.15 -7.16
CA ALA A 151 -3.26 1.76 -6.72
C ALA A 151 -2.07 1.61 -5.75
N PHE A 152 -1.00 2.35 -5.97
CA PHE A 152 0.14 2.43 -5.05
C PHE A 152 -0.24 3.13 -3.73
N ASP A 153 -1.04 4.19 -3.78
CA ASP A 153 -1.55 4.88 -2.59
C ASP A 153 -2.41 3.95 -1.72
N VAL A 154 -3.25 3.11 -2.34
CA VAL A 154 -4.04 2.09 -1.63
C VAL A 154 -3.13 1.06 -0.97
N HIS A 155 -2.04 0.64 -1.63
CA HIS A 155 -1.02 -0.20 -0.98
C HIS A 155 -0.40 0.51 0.23
N CYS A 156 0.06 1.76 0.09
CA CYS A 156 0.66 2.51 1.20
C CYS A 156 -0.32 2.68 2.37
N ASN A 157 -1.59 3.02 2.08
CA ASN A 157 -2.65 3.13 3.09
C ASN A 157 -2.85 1.83 3.85
N SER A 158 -2.84 0.71 3.14
CA SER A 158 -3.07 -0.63 3.72
C SER A 158 -1.83 -1.14 4.46
N PHE A 159 -0.64 -0.84 3.94
CA PHE A 159 0.64 -1.22 4.52
C PHE A 159 0.86 -0.53 5.86
N PHE A 160 0.47 0.74 6.03
CA PHE A 160 0.78 1.47 7.25
C PHE A 160 0.20 0.81 8.53
N PRO A 161 -1.10 0.46 8.63
CA PRO A 161 -1.60 -0.26 9.80
C PRO A 161 -1.04 -1.67 9.94
N MET A 162 -0.79 -2.37 8.82
CA MET A 162 -0.07 -3.66 8.85
C MET A 162 1.33 -3.47 9.45
N PHE A 163 2.05 -2.42 9.08
CA PHE A 163 3.35 -2.04 9.62
C PHE A 163 3.27 -1.79 11.13
N VAL A 164 2.25 -1.06 11.60
CA VAL A 164 2.04 -0.86 13.04
C VAL A 164 1.90 -2.20 13.76
N LEU A 165 1.16 -3.16 13.20
CA LEU A 165 1.01 -4.48 13.81
C LEU A 165 2.28 -5.35 13.73
N PHE A 166 2.91 -5.43 12.56
CA PHE A 166 4.06 -6.30 12.26
C PHE A 166 5.40 -5.80 12.77
N TYR A 167 5.59 -4.50 12.85
CA TYR A 167 6.86 -3.93 13.27
C TYR A 167 6.72 -3.33 14.66
N VAL A 168 5.73 -2.49 14.91
CA VAL A 168 5.63 -1.77 16.20
C VAL A 168 5.06 -2.65 17.31
N VAL A 169 3.84 -3.15 17.17
CA VAL A 169 3.19 -4.00 18.19
C VAL A 169 3.94 -5.31 18.38
N HIS A 170 4.32 -5.96 17.27
CA HIS A 170 5.13 -7.16 17.32
C HIS A 170 6.47 -6.93 18.06
N TYR A 171 7.11 -5.76 17.93
CA TYR A 171 8.39 -5.49 18.61
C TYR A 171 8.22 -5.57 20.12
N PHE A 172 7.22 -4.88 20.66
CA PHE A 172 6.95 -4.89 22.10
C PHE A 172 6.49 -6.27 22.60
N LEU A 173 5.73 -7.02 21.80
CA LEU A 173 5.26 -8.35 22.15
C LEU A 173 6.29 -9.46 21.84
N SER A 174 7.37 -9.15 21.13
CA SER A 174 8.28 -10.16 20.59
C SER A 174 8.88 -11.13 21.63
N PRO A 175 9.25 -10.72 22.86
CA PRO A 175 9.75 -11.67 23.85
C PRO A 175 8.70 -12.73 24.25
N LEU A 176 7.42 -12.36 24.22
CA LEU A 176 6.31 -13.26 24.48
C LEU A 176 5.97 -14.12 23.25
N LEU A 177 5.92 -13.53 22.05
CA LEU A 177 5.48 -14.22 20.82
C LEU A 177 6.47 -15.27 20.32
N VAL A 178 7.76 -15.05 20.60
CA VAL A 178 8.85 -15.93 20.15
C VAL A 178 9.05 -17.12 21.08
N ALA A 179 8.52 -17.07 22.31
CA ALA A 179 8.64 -18.15 23.29
C ALA A 179 8.03 -19.48 22.79
N HIS A 180 8.46 -20.57 23.43
CA HIS A 180 7.91 -21.90 23.17
C HIS A 180 6.59 -22.12 23.90
N GLY A 181 5.72 -22.92 23.30
CA GLY A 181 4.42 -23.28 23.85
C GLY A 181 3.27 -22.80 22.98
N PHE A 182 2.08 -23.30 23.31
CA PHE A 182 0.86 -23.06 22.54
C PHE A 182 0.40 -21.60 22.59
N VAL A 183 0.51 -20.92 23.74
CA VAL A 183 0.02 -19.53 23.90
C VAL A 183 0.79 -18.54 23.02
N PRO A 184 2.14 -18.50 23.03
CA PRO A 184 2.92 -17.68 22.09
C PRO A 184 2.59 -17.93 20.62
N GLU A 185 2.42 -19.20 20.25
CA GLU A 185 2.08 -19.60 18.89
C GLU A 185 0.70 -19.13 18.47
N LEU A 186 -0.31 -19.30 19.34
CA LEU A 186 -1.66 -18.81 19.13
C LEU A 186 -1.66 -17.29 18.95
N LEU A 187 -1.03 -16.56 19.88
CA LEU A 187 -0.96 -15.09 19.81
C LEU A 187 -0.22 -14.60 18.57
N SER A 188 0.86 -15.27 18.17
CA SER A 188 1.60 -14.95 16.96
C SER A 188 0.73 -15.13 15.71
N ASN A 189 0.08 -16.29 15.56
CA ASN A 189 -0.83 -16.53 14.43
C ASN A 189 -2.00 -15.55 14.41
N LEU A 190 -2.60 -15.23 15.57
CA LEU A 190 -3.70 -14.26 15.64
C LEU A 190 -3.25 -12.84 15.24
N LEU A 191 -2.07 -12.39 15.68
CA LEU A 191 -1.51 -11.11 15.27
C LEU A 191 -1.32 -11.05 13.75
N PHE A 192 -0.79 -12.11 13.15
CA PHE A 192 -0.58 -12.21 11.71
C PHE A 192 -1.89 -12.27 10.93
N MET A 193 -2.84 -13.07 11.40
CA MET A 193 -4.19 -13.14 10.85
C MET A 193 -4.86 -11.76 10.81
N VAL A 194 -4.84 -11.03 11.93
CA VAL A 194 -5.45 -9.70 12.05
C VAL A 194 -4.78 -8.70 11.11
N ALA A 195 -3.44 -8.65 11.10
CA ALA A 195 -2.70 -7.69 10.28
C ALA A 195 -2.91 -7.90 8.78
N VAL A 196 -2.84 -9.14 8.29
CA VAL A 196 -3.07 -9.45 6.87
C VAL A 196 -4.53 -9.20 6.50
N SER A 197 -5.47 -9.56 7.37
CA SER A 197 -6.90 -9.28 7.14
C SER A 197 -7.18 -7.79 7.04
N TYR A 198 -6.56 -6.98 7.92
CA TYR A 198 -6.74 -5.54 7.92
C TYR A 198 -6.15 -4.89 6.66
N TYR A 199 -5.00 -5.37 6.18
CA TYR A 199 -4.44 -4.94 4.89
C TYR A 199 -5.41 -5.17 3.72
N HIS A 200 -6.03 -6.34 3.64
CA HIS A 200 -7.00 -6.63 2.59
C HIS A 200 -8.30 -5.84 2.74
N TYR A 201 -8.77 -5.61 3.97
CA TYR A 201 -9.92 -4.76 4.23
C TYR A 201 -9.69 -3.31 3.77
N LEU A 202 -8.49 -2.76 3.98
CA LEU A 202 -8.14 -1.43 3.51
C LEU A 202 -7.97 -1.37 1.99
N ASN A 203 -7.48 -2.43 1.34
CA ASN A 203 -7.50 -2.52 -0.11
C ASN A 203 -8.94 -2.48 -0.65
N PHE A 204 -9.83 -3.29 -0.08
CA PHE A 204 -11.25 -3.28 -0.44
C PHE A 204 -11.83 -1.87 -0.32
N LEU A 205 -11.67 -1.22 0.83
CA LEU A 205 -12.23 0.10 1.06
C LEU A 205 -11.65 1.18 0.14
N GLY A 206 -10.38 1.02 -0.26
CA GLY A 206 -9.75 1.85 -1.28
C GLY A 206 -10.43 1.70 -2.63
N TYR A 207 -10.51 0.49 -3.17
CA TYR A 207 -11.11 0.31 -4.50
C TYR A 207 -12.63 0.52 -4.51
N ASP A 208 -13.34 0.25 -3.41
CA ASP A 208 -14.78 0.48 -3.24
C ASP A 208 -15.16 1.97 -3.28
N VAL A 209 -14.20 2.86 -3.03
CA VAL A 209 -14.43 4.31 -3.13
C VAL A 209 -14.68 4.76 -4.57
N LEU A 210 -14.21 3.98 -5.55
CA LEU A 210 -14.22 4.30 -6.97
C LEU A 210 -15.58 3.90 -7.58
N PRO A 211 -16.41 4.87 -8.02
CA PRO A 211 -17.77 4.60 -8.44
C PRO A 211 -17.89 3.85 -9.78
N PHE A 212 -16.78 3.75 -10.54
CA PHE A 212 -16.73 3.08 -11.85
C PHE A 212 -16.20 1.64 -11.77
N LEU A 213 -15.94 1.15 -10.56
CA LEU A 213 -15.58 -0.25 -10.31
C LEU A 213 -16.79 -1.00 -9.77
N GLU A 214 -17.07 -2.17 -10.34
CA GLU A 214 -18.01 -3.15 -9.83
C GLU A 214 -17.26 -4.30 -9.13
N ARG A 215 -17.98 -5.09 -8.32
CA ARG A 215 -17.47 -6.34 -7.71
C ARG A 215 -16.15 -6.17 -6.94
N THR A 216 -15.94 -5.02 -6.32
CA THR A 216 -14.79 -4.71 -5.45
C THR A 216 -14.68 -5.66 -4.25
N THR A 217 -15.77 -6.36 -3.89
CA THR A 217 -15.81 -7.40 -2.84
C THR A 217 -14.79 -8.53 -3.05
N LEU A 218 -14.27 -8.74 -4.26
CA LEU A 218 -13.17 -9.68 -4.53
C LEU A 218 -11.91 -9.39 -3.69
N PHE A 219 -11.65 -8.11 -3.34
CA PHE A 219 -10.53 -7.74 -2.47
C PHE A 219 -10.66 -8.27 -1.04
N LEU A 220 -11.86 -8.71 -0.61
CA LEU A 220 -12.09 -9.34 0.70
C LEU A 220 -11.81 -10.85 0.70
N TYR A 221 -11.75 -11.52 -0.46
CA TYR A 221 -11.58 -12.98 -0.52
C TYR A 221 -10.30 -13.50 0.16
N PRO A 222 -9.14 -12.80 0.05
CA PRO A 222 -7.95 -13.19 0.80
C PRO A 222 -8.15 -13.23 2.32
N ILE A 223 -9.07 -12.43 2.89
CA ILE A 223 -9.41 -12.49 4.32
C ILE A 223 -10.00 -13.86 4.67
N GLY A 224 -10.92 -14.37 3.83
CA GLY A 224 -11.48 -15.71 4.01
C GLY A 224 -10.41 -16.79 3.98
N ALA A 225 -9.46 -16.70 3.04
CA ALA A 225 -8.32 -17.62 2.98
C ALA A 225 -7.45 -17.55 4.25
N VAL A 226 -7.16 -16.35 4.74
CA VAL A 226 -6.38 -16.15 5.98
C VAL A 226 -7.09 -16.72 7.20
N ILE A 227 -8.42 -16.55 7.31
CA ILE A 227 -9.23 -17.12 8.40
C ILE A 227 -9.19 -18.65 8.39
N VAL A 228 -9.20 -19.27 7.21
CA VAL A 228 -9.12 -20.74 7.07
C VAL A 228 -7.71 -21.26 7.30
N LEU A 229 -6.68 -20.56 6.82
CA LEU A 229 -5.28 -20.98 6.98
C LEU A 229 -4.77 -20.83 8.42
N SER A 230 -5.22 -19.82 9.15
CA SER A 230 -4.75 -19.56 10.53
C SER A 230 -4.91 -20.75 11.49
N PRO A 231 -6.07 -21.43 11.61
CA PRO A 231 -6.20 -22.62 12.46
C PRO A 231 -5.32 -23.77 11.97
N ILE A 232 -5.11 -23.92 10.66
CA ILE A 232 -4.20 -24.95 10.12
C ILE A 232 -2.77 -24.69 10.58
N LEU A 233 -2.31 -23.42 10.52
CA LEU A 233 -0.98 -23.03 10.99
C LEU A 233 -0.80 -23.27 12.49
N ILE A 234 -1.80 -22.91 13.31
CA ILE A 234 -1.82 -23.16 14.76
C ILE A 234 -1.81 -24.66 15.09
N LEU A 235 -2.54 -25.48 14.34
CA LEU A 235 -2.55 -26.93 14.57
C LEU A 235 -1.25 -27.60 14.11
N SER A 236 -0.55 -27.00 13.14
CA SER A 236 0.73 -27.50 12.64
C SER A 236 1.94 -27.19 13.52
N GLY A 237 1.78 -26.37 14.57
CA GLY A 237 2.91 -25.93 15.39
C GLY A 237 3.69 -24.74 14.80
N PHE A 238 3.18 -24.09 13.75
CA PHE A 238 3.91 -23.05 13.03
C PHE A 238 3.75 -21.69 13.73
N ASN A 239 4.88 -21.08 14.11
CA ASN A 239 4.91 -19.76 14.72
C ASN A 239 5.52 -18.73 13.73
N PRO A 240 4.70 -17.83 13.14
CA PRO A 240 5.18 -16.86 12.16
C PRO A 240 6.14 -15.82 12.74
N SER A 241 6.00 -15.44 14.02
CA SER A 241 6.94 -14.54 14.70
C SER A 241 8.34 -15.15 14.80
N ARG A 242 8.45 -16.45 15.13
CA ARG A 242 9.73 -17.16 15.14
C ARG A 242 10.33 -17.22 13.73
N TYR A 243 9.51 -17.56 12.73
CA TYR A 243 9.97 -17.56 11.33
C TYR A 243 10.52 -16.19 10.91
N PHE A 244 9.77 -15.11 11.16
CA PHE A 244 10.18 -13.75 10.86
C PHE A 244 11.51 -13.38 11.54
N MET A 245 11.64 -13.65 12.84
CA MET A 245 12.87 -13.37 13.58
C MET A 245 14.06 -14.18 13.08
N ASN A 246 13.85 -15.45 12.70
CA ASN A 246 14.92 -16.30 12.18
C ASN A 246 15.45 -15.84 10.83
N VAL A 247 14.56 -15.37 9.94
CA VAL A 247 14.95 -14.86 8.61
C VAL A 247 15.86 -13.63 8.72
N TYR A 248 15.59 -12.73 9.66
CA TYR A 248 16.32 -11.46 9.77
C TYR A 248 17.43 -11.47 10.81
N PHE A 249 17.23 -12.04 11.97
CA PHE A 249 18.15 -11.88 13.11
C PHE A 249 18.87 -13.16 13.50
N SER A 250 18.67 -14.26 12.74
CA SER A 250 19.39 -15.54 12.87
C SER A 250 19.71 -15.90 14.33
N ARG A 251 18.72 -15.83 15.23
CA ARG A 251 18.86 -16.50 16.52
C ARG A 251 18.61 -17.98 16.30
N LEU A 252 19.61 -18.80 16.62
CA LEU A 252 19.40 -20.17 17.07
C LEU A 252 18.59 -20.08 18.38
N LEU A 253 17.27 -19.99 18.26
CA LEU A 253 16.33 -20.29 19.33
C LEU A 253 15.99 -21.77 19.28
#